data_AF-A0A1G3W113-F1
#
_entry.id   AF-A0A1G3W113-F1
#
_cell.length_a   1.000
_cell.length_b   1.000
_cell.length_c   1.000
_cell.angle_alpha   90.00
_cell.angle_beta   90.00
_cell.angle_gamma   90.00
#
_symmetry.space_group_name_H-M   'P 1'
#
loop_
_entity.id
_entity.type
_entity.pdbx_description
1 polymer ?
#
loop_
_entity_poly.entity_id
_entity_poly.type
_entity_poly.pdbx_seq_one_letter_code
_entity_poly.pdbx_strand_id
1 'polypeptide(L)'
;MSKRRKGAAYGEGHLFVAFTLDRKAEEIEGEDMKTRESGADDNLLKSTMADFEKHIIISALEQTRGNQSKAAMRLGTTKRILSYRVRKYGIDLGQFCKRTDRSK
;
A
#
# COMPACT_ATOMS: atom_id res chain seq x y z
N MET A 1 -38.05 24.50 4.24
CA MET A 1 -36.71 24.00 3.85
C MET A 1 -36.38 22.76 4.66
N SER A 2 -36.41 21.56 4.07
CA SER A 2 -35.69 20.41 4.63
C SER A 2 -35.63 19.30 3.59
N LYS A 3 -34.50 19.21 2.87
CA LYS A 3 -34.27 18.13 1.90
C LYS A 3 -33.88 16.88 2.69
N ARG A 4 -34.83 15.97 2.90
CA ARG A 4 -34.56 14.59 3.36
C ARG A 4 -33.73 13.89 2.29
N ARG A 5 -32.47 13.57 2.61
CA ARG A 5 -31.54 12.81 1.77
C ARG A 5 -32.08 11.38 1.60
N LYS A 6 -32.21 10.93 0.35
CA LYS A 6 -32.46 9.51 0.02
C LYS A 6 -31.20 8.71 0.38
N GLY A 7 -31.35 7.72 1.25
CA GLY A 7 -30.33 6.70 1.48
C GLY A 7 -30.34 5.70 0.34
N ALA A 8 -29.19 5.46 -0.27
CA ALA A 8 -28.96 4.31 -1.13
C ALA A 8 -28.35 3.20 -0.27
N ALA A 9 -29.12 2.13 -0.09
CA ALA A 9 -28.66 0.90 0.54
C ALA A 9 -27.77 0.14 -0.46
N TYR A 10 -26.50 -0.04 -0.13
CA TYR A 10 -25.66 -1.06 -0.75
C TYR A 10 -25.66 -2.28 0.17
N GLY A 11 -26.67 -3.12 -0.01
CA GLY A 11 -26.66 -4.49 0.46
C GLY A 11 -26.38 -5.39 -0.73
N GLU A 12 -25.12 -5.79 -0.91
CA GLU A 12 -24.79 -7.09 -1.46
C GLU A 12 -23.66 -7.65 -0.60
N GLY A 13 -24.03 -8.60 0.25
CA GLY A 13 -23.09 -9.32 1.08
C GLY A 13 -22.16 -10.14 0.19
N HIS A 14 -20.87 -9.83 0.27
CA HIS A 14 -19.88 -10.87 0.30
C HIS A 14 -19.21 -10.85 1.66
N LEU A 15 -19.86 -11.55 2.58
CA LEU A 15 -19.34 -11.90 3.89
C LEU A 15 -18.08 -12.74 3.68
N PHE A 16 -16.90 -12.15 3.91
CA PHE A 16 -15.80 -12.85 4.55
C PHE A 16 -15.21 -11.91 5.60
N VAL A 17 -15.85 -11.93 6.76
CA VAL A 17 -15.37 -11.23 7.96
C VAL A 17 -14.53 -12.23 8.75
N ALA A 18 -13.22 -12.02 8.73
CA ALA A 18 -12.25 -12.33 9.78
C ALA A 18 -10.98 -11.61 9.33
N PHE A 19 -10.55 -10.51 9.94
CA PHE A 19 -10.10 -10.45 11.32
C PHE A 19 -10.18 -8.99 11.77
N THR A 20 -10.98 -8.76 12.80
CA THR A 20 -11.05 -7.54 13.60
C THR A 20 -9.68 -6.89 13.81
N LEU A 21 -9.61 -5.58 13.59
CA LEU A 21 -9.33 -4.58 14.64
C LEU A 21 -9.35 -3.18 13.99
N ASP A 22 -10.47 -2.48 14.18
CA ASP A 22 -10.47 -1.03 14.21
C ASP A 22 -9.75 -0.59 15.51
N ARG A 23 -8.99 0.52 15.41
CA ARG A 23 -8.78 1.47 16.51
C ARG A 23 -7.63 1.29 17.53
N LYS A 24 -6.41 1.04 17.08
CA LYS A 24 -5.26 1.76 17.67
C LYS A 24 -4.31 2.26 16.59
N ALA A 25 -4.81 3.23 15.84
CA ALA A 25 -3.99 4.19 15.13
C ALA A 25 -3.69 5.33 16.11
N GLU A 26 -2.77 5.08 17.05
CA GLU A 26 -2.11 6.11 17.85
C GLU A 26 -0.90 5.46 18.52
N GLU A 27 0.27 5.73 17.93
CA GLU A 27 1.61 5.81 18.52
C GLU A 27 2.60 5.82 17.34
N ILE A 28 2.72 7.00 16.72
CA ILE A 28 3.93 7.40 16.02
C ILE A 28 4.86 7.89 17.13
N GLU A 29 5.58 6.97 17.76
CA GLU A 29 6.74 7.30 18.56
C GLU A 29 7.95 6.74 17.82
N GLY A 30 8.67 7.64 17.17
CA GLY A 30 10.06 7.39 16.85
C GLY A 30 10.82 7.36 18.16
N GLU A 31 11.26 6.18 18.56
CA GLU A 31 12.37 6.03 19.49
C GLU A 31 13.35 5.01 18.93
N ASP A 32 14.49 5.53 18.51
CA ASP A 32 15.71 4.79 18.23
C ASP A 32 16.14 4.02 19.48
N MET A 33 15.75 2.75 19.60
CA MET A 33 16.27 1.87 20.66
C MET A 33 16.81 0.57 20.08
N LYS A 34 18.15 0.50 20.06
CA LYS A 34 19.00 -0.59 19.62
C LYS A 34 18.67 -1.88 20.37
N THR A 35 17.94 -2.79 19.72
CA THR A 35 17.74 -4.16 20.22
C THR A 35 19.01 -4.98 20.01
N ARG A 36 19.50 -5.50 21.14
CA ARG A 36 20.63 -6.43 21.24
C ARG A 36 20.29 -7.72 20.49
N GLU A 37 21.29 -8.21 19.78
CA GLU A 37 21.26 -9.36 18.88
C GLU A 37 20.85 -10.64 19.61
N SER A 38 19.64 -11.17 19.33
CA SER A 38 19.20 -12.51 19.75
C SER A 38 17.94 -12.99 18.99
N GLY A 39 17.84 -12.72 17.67
CA GLY A 39 16.70 -13.14 16.84
C GLY A 39 16.96 -12.98 15.33
N ALA A 40 18.17 -13.32 14.89
CA ALA A 40 18.70 -12.97 13.57
C ALA A 40 17.87 -13.54 12.40
N ASP A 41 17.25 -14.71 12.56
CA ASP A 41 16.68 -15.47 11.45
C ASP A 41 15.27 -14.98 11.08
N ASP A 42 14.41 -14.73 12.07
CA ASP A 42 13.04 -14.26 11.87
C ASP A 42 13.00 -12.82 11.34
N ASN A 43 13.96 -11.99 11.76
CA ASN A 43 14.10 -10.63 11.26
C ASN A 43 14.71 -10.61 9.85
N LEU A 44 15.63 -11.52 9.53
CA LEU A 44 16.22 -11.62 8.20
C LEU A 44 15.17 -11.98 7.14
N LEU A 45 14.31 -12.97 7.42
CA LEU A 45 13.24 -13.34 6.50
C LEU A 45 12.25 -12.17 6.30
N LYS A 46 11.83 -11.51 7.38
CA LYS A 46 10.90 -10.38 7.31
C LYS A 46 11.49 -9.19 6.55
N SER A 47 12.76 -8.86 6.79
CA SER A 47 13.45 -7.77 6.09
C SER A 47 13.59 -8.07 4.61
N THR A 48 14.11 -9.25 4.27
CA THR A 48 14.28 -9.65 2.86
C THR A 48 12.95 -9.66 2.12
N MET A 49 11.89 -10.22 2.73
CA MET A 49 10.55 -10.19 2.14
C MET A 49 10.04 -8.76 1.90
N ALA A 50 10.25 -7.84 2.86
CA ALA A 50 9.86 -6.44 2.69
C ALA A 50 10.61 -5.76 1.53
N ASP A 51 11.90 -6.04 1.39
CA ASP A 51 12.73 -5.51 0.30
C ASP A 51 12.29 -6.06 -1.06
N PHE A 52 12.03 -7.38 -1.14
CA PHE A 52 11.50 -8.01 -2.34
C PHE A 52 10.13 -7.45 -2.73
N GLU A 53 9.22 -7.30 -1.76
CA GLU A 53 7.90 -6.69 -2.00
C GLU A 53 8.04 -5.28 -2.55
N LYS A 54 8.90 -4.46 -1.93
CA LYS A 54 9.17 -3.08 -2.36
C LYS A 54 9.71 -3.04 -3.79
N HIS A 55 10.69 -3.89 -4.10
CA HIS A 55 11.31 -3.96 -5.42
C HIS A 55 10.30 -4.33 -6.53
N ILE A 56 9.44 -5.31 -6.28
CA ILE A 56 8.40 -5.75 -7.23
C ILE A 56 7.38 -4.63 -7.48
N ILE A 57 6.99 -3.90 -6.43
CA ILE A 57 6.06 -2.77 -6.54
C ILE A 57 6.67 -1.65 -7.39
N ILE A 58 7.93 -1.30 -7.13
CA ILE A 58 8.65 -0.28 -7.90
C ILE A 58 8.73 -0.68 -9.37
N SER A 59 9.20 -1.89 -9.66
CA SER A 59 9.29 -2.42 -11.04
C SER A 59 7.94 -2.38 -11.77
N ALA A 60 6.84 -2.69 -11.08
CA ALA A 60 5.50 -2.62 -11.67
C ALA A 60 5.07 -1.17 -11.94
N LEU A 61 5.34 -0.24 -11.02
CA LEU A 61 5.04 1.18 -11.18
C LEU A 61 5.86 1.83 -12.30
N GLU A 62 7.12 1.45 -12.45
CA GLU A 62 7.99 1.91 -13.54
C GLU A 62 7.42 1.51 -14.90
N GLN A 63 7.08 0.23 -15.04
CA GLN A 63 6.52 -0.29 -16.29
C GLN A 63 5.16 0.33 -16.65
N THR A 64 4.37 0.74 -15.65
CA THR A 64 3.07 1.38 -15.87
C THR A 64 3.13 2.91 -15.81
N ARG A 65 4.32 3.50 -15.73
CA ARG A 65 4.55 4.96 -15.65
C ARG A 65 3.76 5.62 -14.52
N GLY A 66 3.75 4.99 -13.35
CA GLY A 66 3.05 5.46 -12.15
C GLY A 66 1.55 5.15 -12.13
N ASN A 67 0.99 4.45 -13.12
CA ASN A 67 -0.41 4.06 -13.09
C ASN A 67 -0.63 2.88 -12.13
N GLN A 68 -1.10 3.20 -10.93
CA GLN A 68 -1.36 2.22 -9.86
C GLN A 68 -2.41 1.17 -10.23
N SER A 69 -3.48 1.55 -10.95
CA SER A 69 -4.52 0.60 -11.35
C SER A 69 -3.94 -0.47 -12.28
N LYS A 70 -3.12 -0.05 -13.25
CA LYS A 70 -2.43 -0.97 -14.16
C LYS A 70 -1.38 -1.80 -13.42
N ALA A 71 -0.61 -1.19 -12.51
CA ALA A 71 0.41 -1.91 -11.74
C ALA A 71 -0.23 -3.01 -10.88
N ALA A 72 -1.35 -2.69 -10.21
CA ALA A 72 -2.07 -3.66 -9.39
C ALA A 72 -2.57 -4.84 -10.22
N MET A 73 -3.14 -4.57 -11.40
CA MET A 73 -3.60 -5.62 -12.32
C MET A 73 -2.46 -6.54 -12.77
N ARG A 74 -1.28 -5.98 -13.06
CA ARG A 74 -0.09 -6.77 -13.44
C ARG A 74 0.46 -7.60 -12.29
N LEU A 75 0.36 -7.10 -11.06
CA LEU A 75 0.76 -7.82 -9.85
C LEU A 75 -0.32 -8.82 -9.37
N GLY A 76 -1.46 -8.92 -10.04
CA GLY A 76 -2.56 -9.79 -9.62
C GLY A 76 -3.21 -9.37 -8.30
N THR A 77 -3.16 -8.07 -7.96
CA THR A 77 -3.71 -7.50 -6.73
C THR A 77 -4.71 -6.38 -7.01
N THR A 78 -5.24 -5.77 -5.95
CA THR A 78 -6.16 -4.63 -6.09
C THR A 78 -5.43 -3.30 -5.89
N LYS A 79 -5.95 -2.23 -6.50
CA LYS A 79 -5.45 -0.87 -6.30
C LYS A 79 -5.37 -0.49 -4.83
N ARG A 80 -6.34 -0.93 -4.01
CA ARG A 80 -6.40 -0.62 -2.57
C ARG A 80 -5.22 -1.24 -1.81
N ILE A 81 -4.92 -2.52 -2.09
CA ILE A 81 -3.78 -3.22 -1.47
C ILE A 81 -2.46 -2.61 -1.95
N LEU A 82 -2.32 -2.31 -3.24
CA LEU A 82 -1.13 -1.65 -3.77
C LEU A 82 -0.92 -0.27 -3.14
N SER A 83 -1.98 0.54 -3.04
CA SER A 83 -1.95 1.86 -2.41
C SER A 83 -1.52 1.78 -0.95
N TYR A 84 -2.02 0.80 -0.21
CA TYR A 84 -1.58 0.54 1.17
C TYR A 84 -0.08 0.22 1.24
N ARG A 85 0.42 -0.69 0.40
CA ARG A 85 1.84 -1.04 0.38
C ARG A 85 2.74 0.12 -0.04
N VAL A 86 2.32 0.92 -1.01
CA VAL A 86 3.02 2.16 -1.43
C VAL A 86 3.19 3.11 -0.24
N ARG A 87 2.11 3.32 0.54
CA ARG A 87 2.17 4.14 1.76
C ARG A 87 3.05 3.52 2.84
N LYS A 88 2.96 2.20 3.04
CA LYS A 88 3.78 1.45 4.02
C LYS A 88 5.28 1.57 3.73
N TYR A 89 5.68 1.47 2.46
CA TYR A 89 7.07 1.51 2.03
C TYR A 89 7.58 2.93 1.69
N GLY A 90 6.76 3.96 1.86
CA GLY A 90 7.12 5.35 1.57
C GLY A 90 7.48 5.60 0.10
N ILE A 91 6.88 4.87 -0.83
CA ILE A 91 7.18 4.98 -2.26
C ILE A 91 6.54 6.24 -2.82
N ASP A 92 7.36 7.17 -3.32
CA ASP A 92 6.88 8.38 -3.98
C ASP A 92 6.46 8.10 -5.43
N LEU A 93 5.16 8.29 -5.70
CA LEU A 93 4.57 8.04 -7.01
C LEU A 93 4.92 9.13 -8.04
N GLY A 94 5.30 10.33 -7.56
CA GLY A 94 5.69 11.44 -8.41
C GLY A 94 6.94 11.13 -9.24
N GLN A 95 7.80 10.23 -8.74
CA GLN A 95 9.05 9.84 -9.41
C GLN A 95 8.80 9.03 -10.69
N PHE A 96 7.68 8.29 -10.76
CA PHE A 96 7.35 7.43 -11.89
C PHE A 96 6.53 8.14 -12.98
N CYS A 97 5.94 9.30 -12.65
CA CYS A 97 5.30 10.13 -13.66
C CYS A 97 6.39 10.94 -14.39
N LYS A 98 7.09 10.29 -15.34
CA LYS A 98 7.84 11.07 -16.33
C LYS A 98 6.82 11.98 -17.00
N ARG A 99 6.87 13.29 -16.70
CA ARG A 99 6.33 14.32 -17.60
C ARG A 99 6.92 13.92 -18.94
N THR A 100 6.08 13.40 -19.83
CA THR A 100 6.51 13.03 -21.18
C THR A 100 7.28 14.24 -21.66
N ASP A 101 8.58 14.04 -21.82
CA ASP A 101 9.47 15.03 -22.37
C ASP A 101 8.80 15.47 -23.68
N ARG A 102 8.32 16.71 -23.70
CA ARG A 102 7.90 17.36 -24.94
C ARG A 102 9.20 17.73 -25.66
N SER A 103 9.97 16.74 -26.07
CA SER A 103 11.00 16.96 -27.09
C SER A 103 10.26 17.17 -28.41
N LYS A 104 10.54 18.34 -28.99
CA LYS A 104 10.10 18.80 -30.31
C LYS A 104 10.67 17.94 -31.43
#